data_AF-A0A1A0H582-F1
#
_entry.id   AF-A0A1A0H582-F1
#
_cell.length_a   1.000
_cell.length_b   1.000
_cell.length_c   1.000
_cell.angle_alpha   90.00
_cell.angle_beta   90.00
_cell.angle_gamma   90.00
#
_symmetry.space_group_name_H-M   'P 1'
#
loop_
_entity.id
_entity.type
_entity.pdbx_description
1 polymer ?
#
loop_
_entity_poly.entity_id
_entity_poly.type
_entity_poly.pdbx_seq_one_letter_code
_entity_poly.pdbx_strand_id
1 'polypeptide(L)'
;MTVKTSQQIFSPEIVQKLENEYGILHLICHRNRNQHRVAVWWKDLNQLHRSVRKILRAVYHFEEVTKYAIKEKLHAEALGVACSMIKKRLSQDAFILLMGLWHLGSSSVWGWHWWRVSVLSIH
;
A
#
# COMPACT_ATOMS: atom_id res chain seq x y z
N MET A 1 -23.98 32.88 -2.57
CA MET A 1 -23.06 32.30 -1.56
C MET A 1 -21.96 31.56 -2.30
N THR A 2 -20.83 32.22 -2.52
CA THR A 2 -19.68 31.60 -3.20
C THR A 2 -19.05 30.61 -2.22
N VAL A 3 -19.23 29.32 -2.50
CA VAL A 3 -18.50 28.26 -1.80
C VAL A 3 -17.02 28.59 -1.99
N LYS A 4 -16.34 28.99 -0.90
CA LYS A 4 -14.88 29.04 -0.89
C LYS A 4 -14.44 27.64 -1.27
N THR A 5 -13.93 27.45 -2.49
CA THR A 5 -13.23 26.23 -2.87
C THR A 5 -11.98 26.19 -2.01
N SER A 6 -12.15 25.67 -0.80
CA SER A 6 -11.13 25.58 0.23
C SER A 6 -9.96 24.84 -0.39
N GLN A 7 -8.81 25.49 -0.40
CA GLN A 7 -7.56 24.90 -0.84
C GLN A 7 -7.38 23.56 -0.14
N GLN A 8 -7.58 22.46 -0.86
CA GLN A 8 -7.34 21.09 -0.42
C GLN A 8 -6.49 20.42 -1.51
N ILE A 9 -5.45 19.68 -1.10
CA ILE A 9 -4.56 18.97 -2.03
C ILE A 9 -5.33 17.91 -2.82
N PHE A 10 -6.23 17.19 -2.13
CA PHE A 10 -7.07 16.14 -2.69
C PHE A 10 -8.51 16.32 -2.17
N SER A 11 -9.49 15.76 -2.89
CA SER A 11 -10.86 15.68 -2.39
C SER A 11 -10.89 14.93 -1.05
N PRO A 12 -11.68 15.38 -0.06
CA PRO A 12 -11.76 14.73 1.26
C PRO A 12 -12.18 13.26 1.15
N GLU A 13 -13.01 12.90 0.16
CA GLU A 13 -13.39 11.51 -0.10
C GLU A 13 -12.20 10.63 -0.49
N ILE A 14 -11.25 11.18 -1.27
CA ILE A 14 -10.06 10.46 -1.72
C ILE A 14 -9.11 10.27 -0.54
N VAL A 15 -8.95 11.29 0.30
CA VAL A 15 -8.12 11.22 1.52
C VAL A 15 -8.67 10.14 2.45
N GLN A 16 -9.97 10.13 2.69
CA GLN A 16 -10.61 9.12 3.55
C GLN A 16 -10.46 7.69 2.99
N LYS A 17 -10.60 7.51 1.67
CA LYS A 17 -10.32 6.21 1.04
C LYS A 17 -8.85 5.81 1.24
N LEU A 18 -7.92 6.73 1.03
CA LEU A 18 -6.49 6.47 1.21
C LEU A 18 -6.14 6.12 2.66
N GLU A 19 -6.77 6.77 3.64
CA GLU A 19 -6.62 6.44 5.07
C GLU A 19 -7.12 5.04 5.39
N ASN A 20 -8.30 4.67 4.90
CA ASN A 20 -8.88 3.34 5.09
C ASN A 20 -7.96 2.25 4.52
N GLU A 21 -7.52 2.42 3.28
CA GLU A 21 -6.59 1.50 2.62
C GLU A 21 -5.23 1.46 3.33
N TYR A 22 -4.75 2.61 3.81
CA TYR A 22 -3.52 2.69 4.61
C TYR A 22 -3.66 1.93 5.93
N GLY A 23 -4.84 1.97 6.56
CA GLY A 23 -5.14 1.20 7.76
C GLY A 23 -4.95 -0.30 7.51
N ILE A 24 -5.54 -0.82 6.43
CA ILE A 24 -5.39 -2.23 6.03
C ILE A 24 -3.90 -2.55 5.77
N LEU A 25 -3.23 -1.73 4.96
CA LEU A 25 -1.81 -1.89 4.65
C LEU A 25 -0.94 -1.87 5.92
N HIS A 26 -1.26 -1.02 6.87
CA HIS A 26 -0.55 -0.91 8.14
C HIS A 26 -0.71 -2.17 8.99
N LEU A 27 -1.91 -2.73 9.07
CA LEU A 27 -2.17 -3.97 9.79
C LEU A 27 -1.42 -5.15 9.18
N ILE A 28 -1.42 -5.28 7.84
CA ILE A 28 -0.63 -6.28 7.11
C ILE A 28 0.86 -6.11 7.43
N CYS A 29 1.37 -4.88 7.34
CA CYS A 29 2.77 -4.54 7.65
C CYS A 29 3.13 -4.79 9.11
N HIS A 30 2.18 -4.65 10.04
CA HIS A 30 2.43 -4.92 11.46
C HIS A 30 2.51 -6.42 11.73
N ARG A 31 1.53 -7.19 11.25
CA ARG A 31 1.42 -8.64 11.47
C ARG A 31 2.60 -9.42 10.91
N ASN A 32 2.99 -9.10 9.67
CA ASN A 32 3.96 -9.88 8.91
C ASN A 32 5.41 -9.43 9.14
N ARG A 33 5.64 -8.40 9.97
CA ARG A 33 6.98 -7.82 10.21
C ARG A 33 8.00 -8.81 10.73
N ASN A 34 7.59 -9.64 11.68
CA ASN A 34 8.51 -10.56 12.35
C ASN A 34 8.77 -11.81 11.49
N GLN A 35 7.84 -12.18 10.61
CA GLN A 35 7.92 -13.37 9.77
C GLN A 35 8.70 -13.13 8.48
N HIS A 36 8.58 -11.94 7.89
CA HIS A 36 9.08 -11.68 6.54
C HIS A 36 10.11 -10.55 6.47
N ARG A 37 10.73 -10.18 7.61
CA ARG A 37 11.68 -9.05 7.71
C ARG A 37 12.79 -9.06 6.65
N VAL A 38 13.23 -10.24 6.22
CA VAL A 38 14.32 -10.44 5.26
C VAL A 38 13.85 -10.69 3.82
N ALA A 39 12.54 -10.80 3.60
CA ALA A 39 12.01 -11.11 2.28
C ALA A 39 12.08 -9.88 1.35
N VAL A 40 12.39 -10.11 0.07
CA VAL A 40 12.52 -9.02 -0.92
C VAL A 40 11.22 -8.24 -1.05
N TRP A 41 10.08 -8.93 -1.19
CA TRP A 41 8.77 -8.30 -1.27
C TRP A 41 8.39 -7.49 -0.03
N TRP A 42 8.93 -7.88 1.14
CA TRP A 42 8.70 -7.16 2.40
C TRP A 42 9.35 -5.79 2.37
N LYS A 43 10.54 -5.68 1.77
CA LYS A 43 11.23 -4.40 1.57
C LYS A 43 10.38 -3.47 0.72
N ASP A 44 9.81 -3.97 -0.37
CA ASP A 44 9.00 -3.17 -1.30
C ASP A 44 7.66 -2.78 -0.68
N LEU A 45 7.00 -3.69 0.03
CA LEU A 45 5.78 -3.40 0.80
C LEU A 45 6.02 -2.35 1.89
N ASN A 46 7.12 -2.48 2.63
CA ASN A 46 7.49 -1.51 3.68
C ASN A 46 7.85 -0.15 3.06
N GLN A 47 8.46 -0.12 1.88
CA GLN A 47 8.71 1.11 1.14
C GLN A 47 7.39 1.76 0.70
N LEU A 48 6.43 0.98 0.20
CA LEU A 48 5.09 1.44 -0.13
C LEU A 48 4.39 2.05 1.11
N HIS A 49 4.37 1.32 2.22
CA HIS A 49 3.78 1.76 3.50
C HIS A 49 4.36 3.08 3.98
N ARG A 50 5.69 3.25 3.90
CA ARG A 50 6.38 4.50 4.25
C ARG A 50 6.00 5.65 3.32
N SER A 51 5.89 5.40 2.02
CA SER A 51 5.52 6.43 1.04
C SER A 51 4.09 6.90 1.24
N VAL A 52 3.13 5.97 1.44
CA VAL A 52 1.73 6.34 1.72
C VAL A 52 1.63 7.14 3.02
N ARG A 53 2.36 6.74 4.07
CA ARG A 53 2.43 7.51 5.33
C ARG A 53 2.93 8.94 5.11
N LYS A 54 3.94 9.15 4.25
CA LYS A 54 4.45 10.48 3.92
C LYS A 54 3.40 11.33 3.23
N ILE A 55 2.67 10.76 2.27
CA ILE A 55 1.58 11.46 1.57
C ILE A 55 0.50 11.89 2.58
N LEU A 56 0.03 10.97 3.43
CA LEU A 56 -0.99 11.31 4.45
C LEU A 56 -0.51 12.40 5.40
N ARG A 57 0.74 12.35 5.87
CA ARG A 57 1.32 13.41 6.70
C ARG A 57 1.37 14.77 5.99
N ALA A 58 1.76 14.77 4.72
CA ALA A 58 1.80 16.01 3.93
C ALA A 58 0.39 16.60 3.73
N VAL A 59 -0.62 15.74 3.57
CA VAL A 59 -2.03 16.14 3.47
C VAL A 59 -2.51 16.78 4.78
N TYR A 60 -2.34 16.11 5.93
CA TYR A 60 -2.76 16.69 7.21
C TYR A 60 -2.01 17.99 7.54
N HIS A 61 -0.71 18.03 7.28
CA HIS A 61 0.07 19.23 7.55
C HIS A 61 -0.35 20.41 6.65
N PHE A 62 -0.80 20.14 5.42
CA PHE A 62 -1.32 21.16 4.53
C PHE A 62 -2.64 21.77 5.04
N GLU A 63 -3.49 20.98 5.69
CA GLU A 63 -4.73 21.46 6.29
C GLU A 63 -4.47 22.39 7.49
N GLU A 64 -3.42 22.11 8.27
CA GLU A 64 -3.04 22.92 9.44
C GLU A 64 -2.33 24.23 9.07
N VAL A 65 -1.58 24.25 7.97
CA VAL A 65 -0.69 25.36 7.63
C VAL A 65 -1.44 26.51 6.94
N THR A 66 -1.30 27.73 7.44
CA THR A 66 -1.89 28.94 6.84
C THR A 66 -1.02 29.59 5.75
N LYS A 67 0.30 29.33 5.75
CA LYS A 67 1.28 29.97 4.85
C LYS A 67 1.31 29.29 3.47
N TYR A 68 1.00 30.05 2.42
CA TYR A 68 0.96 29.56 1.03
C TYR A 68 2.28 28.95 0.52
N ALA A 69 3.43 29.55 0.85
CA ALA A 69 4.74 29.03 0.41
C ALA A 69 5.07 27.64 0.98
N ILE A 70 4.52 27.30 2.15
CA ILE A 70 4.69 25.98 2.76
C ILE A 70 3.70 25.00 2.13
N LYS A 71 2.46 25.43 1.87
CA LYS A 71 1.45 24.65 1.15
C LYS A 71 1.93 24.16 -0.21
N GLU A 72 2.56 25.04 -0.99
CA GLU A 72 3.11 24.69 -2.31
C GLU A 72 4.22 23.63 -2.21
N LYS A 73 5.11 23.74 -1.21
CA LYS A 73 6.16 22.74 -0.95
C LYS A 73 5.57 21.38 -0.58
N LEU A 74 4.58 21.34 0.31
CA LEU A 74 3.91 20.10 0.72
C LEU A 74 3.18 19.45 -0.44
N HIS A 75 2.54 20.26 -1.30
CA HIS A 75 1.90 19.78 -2.52
C HIS A 75 2.92 19.14 -3.48
N ALA A 76 4.05 19.82 -3.73
CA ALA A 76 5.13 19.29 -4.55
C ALA A 76 5.75 18.01 -3.95
N GLU A 77 5.89 17.94 -2.62
CA GLU A 77 6.38 16.73 -1.93
C GLU A 77 5.41 15.56 -2.10
N ALA A 78 4.11 15.76 -1.84
CA ALA A 78 3.10 14.72 -1.97
C ALA A 78 3.05 14.16 -3.40
N LEU A 79 3.06 15.04 -4.41
CA LEU A 79 3.11 14.65 -5.82
C LEU A 79 4.42 13.94 -6.18
N GLY A 80 5.55 14.42 -5.67
CA GLY A 80 6.86 13.79 -5.87
C GLY A 80 6.90 12.37 -5.33
N VAL A 81 6.38 12.15 -4.11
CA VAL A 81 6.28 10.82 -3.51
C VAL A 81 5.34 9.93 -4.33
N ALA A 82 4.16 10.41 -4.71
CA ALA A 82 3.21 9.65 -5.53
C ALA A 82 3.81 9.24 -6.90
N CYS A 83 4.43 10.18 -7.62
CA CYS A 83 5.14 9.91 -8.86
C CYS A 83 6.26 8.88 -8.68
N SER A 84 7.00 8.94 -7.56
CA SER A 84 8.06 7.96 -7.28
C SER A 84 7.51 6.56 -7.04
N MET A 85 6.31 6.43 -6.46
CA MET A 85 5.65 5.13 -6.24
C MET A 85 5.21 4.50 -7.56
N ILE A 86 4.65 5.30 -8.46
CA ILE A 86 4.22 4.85 -9.80
C ILE A 86 5.43 4.42 -10.63
N LYS A 87 6.48 5.25 -10.69
CA LYS A 87 7.71 4.96 -11.45
C LYS A 87 8.39 3.67 -10.99
N LYS A 88 8.40 3.42 -9.68
CA LYS A 88 9.03 2.24 -9.09
C LYS A 88 8.14 1.00 -9.09
N ARG A 89 6.92 1.07 -9.66
CA ARG A 89 5.94 -0.04 -9.72
C ARG A 89 5.77 -0.78 -8.39
N LEU A 90 5.93 -0.07 -7.26
CA LEU A 90 6.01 -0.67 -5.93
C LEU A 90 4.76 -1.50 -5.58
N SER A 91 3.61 -1.15 -6.15
CA SER A 91 2.36 -1.91 -5.98
C SER A 91 2.34 -3.21 -6.80
N GLN A 92 2.90 -3.22 -8.00
CA GLN A 92 2.93 -4.40 -8.87
C GLN A 92 3.97 -5.42 -8.38
N ASP A 93 5.16 -4.95 -8.00
CA ASP A 93 6.24 -5.83 -7.55
C ASP A 93 5.89 -6.50 -6.21
N ALA A 94 5.33 -5.73 -5.27
CA ALA A 94 4.86 -6.28 -3.99
C ALA A 94 3.70 -7.28 -4.20
N PHE A 95 2.78 -7.01 -5.13
CA PHE A 95 1.63 -7.87 -5.40
C PHE A 95 2.02 -9.18 -6.10
N ILE A 96 2.88 -9.11 -7.12
CA ILE A 96 3.35 -10.30 -7.87
C ILE A 96 4.13 -11.23 -6.95
N LEU A 97 5.00 -10.69 -6.10
CA LEU A 97 5.78 -11.51 -5.16
C LEU A 97 4.92 -12.09 -4.04
N LEU A 98 3.91 -11.35 -3.55
CA LEU A 98 2.95 -11.85 -2.56
C LEU A 98 2.12 -13.01 -3.13
N MET A 99 1.62 -12.87 -4.36
CA MET A 99 0.86 -13.91 -5.06
C MET A 99 1.73 -15.12 -5.39
N GLY A 100 2.99 -14.90 -5.81
CA GLY A 100 3.95 -15.98 -6.07
C GLY A 100 4.28 -16.81 -4.84
N LEU A 101 4.44 -16.18 -3.68
CA LEU A 101 4.62 -16.89 -2.40
C LEU A 101 3.37 -17.63 -1.94
N TRP A 102 2.19 -17.09 -2.18
CA TRP A 102 0.93 -17.76 -1.87
C TRP A 102 0.72 -19.00 -2.76
N HIS A 103 1.12 -18.94 -4.03
CA HIS A 103 1.10 -20.08 -4.95
C HIS A 103 2.11 -21.17 -4.58
N LEU A 104 3.33 -20.78 -4.18
CA LEU A 104 4.36 -21.74 -3.76
C LEU A 104 4.04 -22.35 -2.38
N GLY A 105 3.48 -21.58 -1.45
CA GLY A 105 3.09 -22.06 -0.11
C GLY A 105 1.81 -22.90 -0.07
N SER A 106 0.87 -22.69 -1.01
CA SER A 106 -0.35 -23.51 -1.12
C SER A 106 -0.09 -24.89 -1.75
N SER A 107 1.04 -25.05 -2.45
CA SER A 107 1.43 -26.33 -3.06
C SER A 107 1.86 -27.38 -2.03
N SER A 108 2.16 -26.99 -0.80
CA SER A 108 2.64 -27.91 0.24
C SER A 108 1.52 -28.48 1.14
N VAL A 109 0.40 -27.76 1.31
CA VAL A 109 -0.67 -28.16 2.25
C VAL A 109 -1.90 -28.72 1.52
N TRP A 110 -2.17 -28.31 0.27
CA TRP A 110 -3.29 -28.82 -0.52
C TRP A 110 -2.88 -29.75 -1.67
N GLY A 111 -1.61 -29.74 -2.08
CA GLY A 111 -1.09 -30.62 -3.13
C GLY A 111 -1.17 -32.10 -2.79
N TRP A 112 -0.99 -32.46 -1.51
CA TRP A 112 -1.11 -33.86 -1.06
C TRP A 112 -2.56 -34.33 -0.95
N HIS A 113 -3.49 -33.43 -0.62
CA HIS A 113 -4.91 -33.81 -0.45
C HIS A 113 -5.61 -33.97 -1.81
N TRP A 114 -5.30 -33.13 -2.80
CA TRP A 114 -5.85 -33.28 -4.15
C TRP A 114 -5.23 -34.44 -4.92
N TRP A 115 -3.92 -34.72 -4.77
CA TRP A 115 -3.31 -35.89 -5.41
C TRP A 115 -3.88 -37.21 -4.87
N ARG A 116 -4.24 -37.27 -3.58
CA ARG A 116 -4.86 -38.45 -2.97
C ARG A 116 -6.31 -38.68 -3.42
N VAL A 117 -7.06 -37.61 -3.73
CA VAL A 117 -8.45 -37.72 -4.23
C VAL A 117 -8.48 -38.06 -5.73
N SER A 118 -7.51 -37.60 -6.53
CA SER A 118 -7.44 -37.95 -7.96
C SER A 118 -6.94 -39.37 -8.23
N VAL A 119 -6.14 -39.98 -7.34
CA VAL A 119 -5.60 -41.34 -7.52
C VAL A 119 -6.56 -42.44 -7.01
N LEU A 120 -7.56 -42.09 -6.21
CA LEU A 120 -8.56 -43.05 -5.67
C LEU A 120 -9.87 -43.13 -6.46
N SER A 121 -10.01 -42.38 -7.56
CA SER A 121 -11.19 -42.44 -8.46
C SER A 121 -10.95 -43.19 -9.78
N ILE A 122 -9.84 -43.93 -9.89
CA ILE A 122 -9.59 -44.86 -11.00
C ILE A 122 -9.44 -46.27 -10.43
N HIS A 123 -10.55 -46.79 -9.90
CA HIS A 123 -10.89 -48.22 -9.87
C HIS A 123 -12.42 -48.33 -9.78
#